data_AF-B3EWH0-F1
#
_entry.id   AF-B3EWH0-F1
#
_cell.length_a   1.000
_cell.length_b   1.000
_cell.length_c   1.000
_cell.angle_alpha   90.00
_cell.angle_beta   90.00
_cell.angle_gamma   90.00
#
_symmetry.space_group_name_H-M   'P 1'
#
loop_
_entity.id
_entity.type
_entity.pdbx_description
1 polymer ?
#
loop_
_entity_poly.entity_id
_entity_poly.type
_entity_poly.pdbx_seq_one_letter_code
_entity_poly.pdbx_strand_id
1 'polypeptide(L)' 'AKACTPLLHDCSHDRHSCCRGDMFKYVCDCFYPEGEDKTEVCSCQQPKSHKIAEKIIDKAKTTL' A
#
# COMPACT_ATOMS: atom_id res chain seq x y z
N ALA A 1 6.56 17.26 -13.08
CA ALA A 1 6.16 16.62 -11.81
C ALA A 1 7.15 15.50 -11.52
N LYS A 2 7.52 15.26 -10.24
CA LYS A 2 8.36 14.08 -9.92
C LYS A 2 7.56 12.82 -10.27
N ALA A 3 8.19 11.86 -10.93
CA ALA A 3 7.59 10.56 -11.14
C ALA A 3 7.29 9.90 -9.78
N CYS A 4 6.11 9.34 -9.63
CA CYS A 4 5.72 8.61 -8.43
C CYS A 4 5.66 7.11 -8.73
N THR A 5 5.86 6.27 -7.73
CA THR A 5 5.78 4.81 -7.86
C THR A 5 4.31 4.36 -7.77
N PRO A 6 3.75 3.69 -8.79
CA PRO A 6 2.36 3.25 -8.79
C PRO A 6 2.04 2.21 -7.71
N LEU A 7 0.75 1.98 -7.46
CA LEU A 7 0.27 0.93 -6.54
C LEU A 7 0.80 -0.45 -6.98
N LEU A 8 1.25 -1.28 -6.03
CA LEU A 8 1.88 -2.59 -6.21
C LEU A 8 3.24 -2.59 -6.94
N HIS A 9 3.80 -1.44 -7.30
CA HIS A 9 5.14 -1.37 -7.89
C HIS A 9 6.26 -1.32 -6.84
N ASP A 10 7.45 -1.76 -7.24
CA ASP A 10 8.67 -1.72 -6.42
C ASP A 10 8.99 -0.29 -5.96
N CYS A 11 9.16 -0.15 -4.65
CA CYS A 11 9.56 1.10 -4.00
C CYS A 11 10.83 0.92 -3.16
N SER A 12 11.58 -0.17 -3.36
CA SER A 12 12.79 -0.49 -2.58
C SER A 12 13.85 0.61 -2.68
N HIS A 13 13.95 1.26 -3.84
CA HIS A 13 14.92 2.33 -4.12
C HIS A 13 14.41 3.74 -3.81
N ASP A 14 13.10 3.92 -3.59
CA ASP A 14 12.49 5.18 -3.20
C ASP A 14 11.20 4.91 -2.39
N ARG A 15 11.33 4.80 -1.07
CA ARG A 15 10.22 4.43 -0.19
C ARG A 15 9.18 5.54 -0.01
N HIS A 16 9.46 6.74 -0.50
CA HIS A 16 8.59 7.91 -0.33
C HIS A 16 7.98 8.40 -1.64
N SER A 17 8.33 7.82 -2.78
CA SER A 17 7.80 8.16 -4.10
C SER A 17 6.42 7.59 -4.38
N CYS A 18 5.85 6.74 -3.52
CA CYS A 18 4.55 6.13 -3.77
C CYS A 18 3.48 7.17 -4.15
N CYS A 19 2.75 6.89 -5.23
CA CYS A 19 1.74 7.78 -5.77
C CYS A 19 0.63 8.07 -4.75
N ARG A 20 -0.05 9.20 -4.95
CA ARG A 20 -1.31 9.47 -4.26
C ARG A 20 -2.43 8.73 -4.98
N GLY A 21 -3.14 7.86 -4.27
CA GLY A 21 -4.38 7.27 -4.75
C GLY A 21 -5.55 8.24 -4.60
N ASP A 22 -6.77 7.77 -4.82
CA ASP A 22 -7.96 8.63 -4.86
C ASP A 22 -8.19 9.42 -3.57
N MET A 23 -7.97 8.77 -2.42
CA MET A 23 -8.22 9.38 -1.12
C MET A 23 -6.93 9.64 -0.32
N PHE A 24 -5.94 8.73 -0.41
CA PHE A 24 -4.73 8.76 0.43
C PHE A 24 -3.48 8.42 -0.36
N LYS A 25 -2.32 8.85 0.17
CA LYS A 25 -1.02 8.47 -0.37
C LYS A 25 -0.77 6.99 -0.09
N TYR A 26 -0.36 6.24 -1.11
CA TYR A 26 0.12 4.88 -0.91
C TYR A 26 1.39 4.90 -0.05
N VAL A 27 1.60 3.83 0.71
CA VAL A 27 2.75 3.67 1.60
C VAL A 27 3.62 2.55 1.07
N CYS A 28 4.95 2.74 1.07
CA CYS A 28 5.87 1.67 0.73
C CYS A 28 5.88 0.66 1.89
N ASP A 29 5.36 -0.55 1.66
CA ASP A 29 5.36 -1.65 2.64
C ASP A 29 6.41 -2.68 2.21
N CYS A 30 7.22 -3.12 3.15
CA CYS A 30 8.36 -3.98 2.91
C CYS A 30 8.25 -5.25 3.76
N PHE A 31 8.57 -6.39 3.18
CA PHE A 31 8.64 -7.66 3.89
C PHE A 31 9.86 -8.45 3.45
N TYR A 32 10.30 -9.36 4.32
CA TYR A 32 11.35 -10.31 4.02
C TYR A 32 10.67 -11.65 3.69
N PRO A 33 10.78 -12.16 2.46
CA PRO A 33 10.24 -13.48 2.13
C PRO A 33 10.99 -14.56 2.93
N GLU A 34 10.28 -15.64 3.26
CA GLU A 34 10.88 -16.81 3.90
C GLU A 34 11.74 -17.55 2.87
N GLY A 35 13.05 -17.68 3.11
CA GLY A 35 13.99 -18.33 2.19
C GLY A 35 15.46 -17.99 2.46
N GLU A 36 16.36 -18.51 1.63
CA GLU A 36 17.79 -18.19 1.68
C GLU A 36 18.07 -16.71 1.32
N ASP A 37 17.24 -16.15 0.43
CA ASP A 37 17.31 -14.76 0.03
C ASP A 37 16.72 -13.84 1.11
N LYS A 38 17.60 -13.29 1.95
CA LYS A 38 17.28 -12.22 2.91
C LYS A 38 17.01 -10.86 2.25
N THR A 39 16.64 -10.86 0.97
CA THR A 39 16.39 -9.65 0.20
C THR A 39 15.04 -9.09 0.62
N GLU A 40 15.05 -7.86 1.14
CA GLU A 40 13.82 -7.11 1.43
C GLU A 40 13.07 -6.86 0.12
N VAL A 41 11.79 -7.20 0.10
CA VAL A 41 10.89 -6.91 -1.02
C VAL A 41 9.93 -5.82 -0.58
N CYS A 42 9.99 -4.68 -1.25
CA CYS A 42 9.12 -3.55 -0.97
C CYS A 42 8.16 -3.27 -2.13
N SER A 43 6.93 -2.86 -1.81
CA SER A 43 5.99 -2.37 -2.82
C SER A 43 5.06 -1.30 -2.27
N CYS A 44 4.57 -0.41 -3.12
CA CYS A 44 3.58 0.58 -2.71
C CYS A 44 2.24 -0.10 -2.43
N GLN A 45 1.74 0.02 -1.22
CA GLN A 45 0.50 -0.58 -0.74
C GLN A 45 -0.49 0.51 -0.29
N GLN A 46 -1.78 0.18 -0.33
CA GLN A 46 -2.78 1.00 0.34
C GLN A 46 -2.59 0.91 1.86
N PRO A 47 -2.62 2.05 2.59
CA PRO A 47 -2.46 2.04 4.04
C PRO A 47 -3.55 1.19 4.70
N LYS A 48 -3.18 0.27 5.61
CA LYS A 48 -4.09 -0.74 6.20
C LYS A 48 -5.29 -0.15 6.95
N SER A 49 -5.20 1.10 7.44
CA SER A 49 -6.34 1.82 8.02
C SER A 49 -7.54 1.93 7.06
N HIS A 50 -7.30 1.87 5.74
CA HIS A 50 -8.35 1.86 4.71
C HIS A 50 -9.14 0.57 4.64
N LYS A 51 -8.48 -0.59 4.74
CA LYS A 51 -9.17 -1.88 4.66
C LYS A 51 -10.24 -2.03 5.75
N ILE A 52 -10.11 -1.28 6.85
CA ILE A 52 -11.11 -1.25 7.93
C ILE A 52 -12.24 -0.28 7.59
N ALA A 53 -11.94 0.94 7.12
CA ALA A 53 -12.96 1.93 6.77
C ALA A 53 -13.91 1.42 5.68
N GLU A 54 -13.38 0.78 4.63
CA GLU A 54 -14.21 0.21 3.56
C GLU A 54 -15.12 -0.92 4.09
N LYS A 55 -14.61 -1.81 4.96
CA LYS A 55 -15.41 -2.87 5.57
C LYS A 55 -16.51 -2.35 6.51
N ILE A 56 -16.28 -1.26 7.23
CA ILE A 56 -17.28 -0.68 8.13
C ILE A 56 -18.42 -0.04 7.32
N ILE A 57 -18.09 0.69 6.25
CA ILE A 57 -19.10 1.32 5.38
C ILE A 57 -19.96 0.24 4.69
N ASP A 58 -19.35 -0.86 4.23
CA ASP A 58 -20.08 -1.95 3.57
C ASP A 58 -21.03 -2.69 4.55
N LYS A 59 -20.57 -2.92 5.79
CA LYS A 59 -21.42 -3.47 6.86
C LYS A 59 -22.58 -2.53 7.24
N ALA A 60 -22.35 -1.22 7.26
CA ALA A 60 -23.40 -0.25 7.57
C ALA A 60 -24.47 -0.22 6.48
N LYS A 61 -24.09 -0.35 5.20
CA LYS A 61 -25.05 -0.42 4.07
C LYS A 61 -25.88 -1.70 4.07
N THR A 62 -25.38 -2.80 4.61
CA THR A 62 -26.13 -4.07 4.69
C THR A 62 -27.13 -4.10 5.85
N THR A 63 -26.96 -3.22 6.86
CA THR A 63 -27.81 -3.21 8.08
C THR A 63 -28.92 -2.15 8.03
N LEU A 64 -28.95 -1.28 7.01
CA LEU A 64 -30.02 -0.32 6.76
C LEU A 64 -30.94 -0.84 5.64
#